data_AF-A0A950M704-F1
#
_entry.id   AF-A0A950M704-F1
#
_cell.length_a   1.000
_cell.length_b   1.000
_cell.length_c   1.000
_cell.angle_alpha   90.00
_cell.angle_beta   90.00
_cell.angle_gamma   90.00
#
_symmetry.space_group_name_H-M   'P 1'
#
loop_
_entity.id
_entity.type
_entity.pdbx_description
1 polymer ?
#
loop_
_entity_poly.entity_id
_entity_poly.type
_entity_poly.pdbx_seq_one_letter_code
_entity_poly.pdbx_strand_id
1 'polypeptide(L)'
;FELTRLAIEYAQVANVHLDAVEHRDKIVFLHQVQDGPASQSYGLQVAQLAGVPRDTIRQARRYLTELENQRATQHGQGDLFAVTVLEAEPPAAHPLVQHVEALNPDELSPRDALSLIYELKKLALAN
;
A
#
# COMPACT_ATOMS: atom_id res chain seq x y z
N PHE A 1 2.91 1.02 17.89
CA PHE A 1 3.33 2.19 18.68
C PHE A 1 4.27 1.73 19.78
N GLU A 2 5.51 1.55 19.41
CA GLU A 2 6.53 0.86 20.19
C GLU A 2 7.15 1.85 21.18
N LEU A 3 7.51 3.05 20.71
CA LEU A 3 8.07 4.13 21.55
C LEU A 3 7.07 4.72 22.54
N THR A 4 5.77 4.73 22.22
CA THR A 4 4.76 5.28 23.14
C THR A 4 4.61 4.45 24.42
N ARG A 5 5.12 3.21 24.44
CA ARG A 5 5.15 2.37 25.64
C ARG A 5 6.18 2.84 26.66
N LEU A 6 7.18 3.62 26.27
CA LEU A 6 8.19 4.15 27.19
C LEU A 6 7.60 5.01 28.31
N ALA A 7 6.46 5.67 28.06
CA ALA A 7 5.73 6.43 29.08
C ALA A 7 5.17 5.54 30.21
N ILE A 8 5.09 4.23 30.00
CA ILE A 8 4.71 3.24 31.04
C ILE A 8 5.94 2.87 31.90
N GLU A 9 7.12 2.84 31.30
CA GLU A 9 8.36 2.38 31.95
C GLU A 9 9.10 3.51 32.68
N TYR A 10 9.00 4.74 32.19
CA TYR A 10 9.73 5.90 32.71
C TYR A 10 8.79 7.04 33.07
N ALA A 11 8.76 7.42 34.35
CA ALA A 11 7.89 8.47 34.87
C ALA A 11 8.17 9.88 34.30
N GLN A 12 9.37 10.10 33.73
CA GLN A 12 9.75 11.37 33.10
C GLN A 12 9.26 11.50 31.66
N VAL A 13 8.71 10.43 31.07
CA VAL A 13 8.28 10.40 29.67
C VAL A 13 6.77 10.59 29.59
N ALA A 14 6.33 11.54 28.76
CA ALA A 14 4.93 11.77 28.46
C ALA A 14 4.69 11.64 26.95
N ASN A 15 3.58 11.00 26.58
CA ASN A 15 3.12 10.97 25.19
C ASN A 15 2.28 12.21 24.90
N VAL A 16 2.52 12.82 23.75
CA VAL A 16 1.64 13.82 23.13
C VAL A 16 1.53 13.50 21.64
N HIS A 17 0.43 13.89 21.01
CA HIS A 17 0.24 13.71 19.58
C HIS A 17 -0.50 14.88 18.94
N LEU A 18 -0.43 14.95 17.60
CA LEU A 18 -1.20 15.89 16.80
C LEU A 18 -2.50 15.23 16.35
N ASP A 19 -3.60 15.94 16.54
CA ASP A 19 -4.93 15.45 16.22
C ASP A 19 -5.24 15.54 14.71
N ALA A 20 -5.93 14.53 14.19
CA ALA A 20 -6.30 14.40 12.81
C ALA A 20 -7.56 13.55 12.68
N VAL A 21 -8.41 13.91 11.70
CA VAL A 21 -9.68 13.21 11.44
C VAL A 21 -9.76 12.72 10.00
N GLU A 22 -10.41 11.58 9.81
CA GLU A 22 -10.70 11.05 8.48
C GLU A 22 -12.07 11.56 7.99
N HIS A 23 -12.11 12.07 6.77
CA HIS A 23 -13.32 12.50 6.10
C HIS A 23 -13.29 12.11 4.62
N ARG A 24 -14.19 11.19 4.20
CA ARG A 24 -14.37 10.77 2.79
C ARG A 24 -13.04 10.36 2.12
N ASP A 25 -12.32 9.42 2.74
CA ASP A 25 -11.02 8.92 2.29
C ASP A 25 -9.90 9.99 2.22
N LYS A 26 -10.06 11.09 2.96
CA LYS A 26 -9.03 12.13 3.11
C LYS A 26 -8.78 12.40 4.59
N ILE A 27 -7.51 12.67 4.90
CA ILE A 27 -7.12 13.12 6.24
C ILE A 27 -7.22 14.64 6.34
N VAL A 28 -7.72 15.13 7.47
CA VAL A 28 -7.73 16.54 7.85
C VAL A 28 -6.91 16.68 9.13
N PHE A 29 -5.85 17.49 9.08
CA PHE A 29 -5.03 17.79 10.25
C PHE A 29 -5.67 18.92 11.06
N LEU A 30 -5.96 18.66 12.33
CA LEU A 30 -6.56 19.64 13.22
C LEU A 30 -5.50 20.58 13.83
N HIS A 31 -4.20 20.25 13.67
CA HIS A 31 -3.06 21.01 14.21
C HIS A 31 -3.15 21.28 15.72
N GLN A 32 -3.91 20.44 16.42
CA GLN A 32 -4.08 20.53 17.87
C GLN A 32 -3.21 19.45 18.54
N VAL A 33 -2.45 19.85 19.55
CA VAL A 33 -1.68 18.92 20.37
C VAL A 33 -2.60 18.38 21.46
N GLN A 34 -2.62 17.06 21.62
CA GLN A 34 -3.38 16.33 22.64
C GLN A 34 -2.44 15.49 23.48
N ASP A 35 -2.80 15.33 24.75
CA ASP A 35 -2.10 14.43 25.66
C ASP A 35 -2.36 12.97 25.30
N GLY A 36 -1.39 12.12 25.63
CA GLY A 36 -1.45 10.69 25.39
C GLY A 36 -1.00 10.28 23.97
N PRO A 37 -0.91 8.97 23.72
CA PRO A 37 -0.55 8.45 22.41
C PRO A 37 -1.70 8.63 21.40
N ALA A 38 -1.36 8.67 20.12
CA ALA A 38 -2.36 8.62 19.06
C ALA A 38 -3.11 7.27 19.07
N SER A 39 -4.40 7.29 18.76
CA SER A 39 -5.25 6.09 18.71
C SER A 39 -5.06 5.28 17.43
N GLN A 40 -4.61 5.91 16.34
CA GLN A 40 -4.49 5.31 15.01
C GLN A 40 -3.30 5.88 14.24
N SER A 41 -2.79 5.12 13.27
CA SER A 41 -1.74 5.55 12.35
C SER A 41 -2.35 5.96 11.01
N TYR A 42 -1.98 7.13 10.50
CA TYR A 42 -2.55 7.68 9.27
C TYR A 42 -1.63 7.59 8.04
N GLY A 43 -0.63 6.72 8.06
CA GLY A 43 0.40 6.64 7.03
C GLY A 43 -0.15 6.39 5.62
N LEU A 44 -1.14 5.50 5.47
CA LEU A 44 -1.78 5.23 4.18
C LEU A 44 -2.58 6.44 3.66
N GLN A 45 -3.25 7.16 4.55
CA GLN A 45 -4.00 8.38 4.22
C GLN A 45 -3.06 9.51 3.77
N VAL A 46 -1.90 9.65 4.41
CA VAL A 46 -0.86 10.60 3.99
C VAL A 46 -0.25 10.21 2.65
N ALA A 47 0.01 8.92 2.42
CA ALA A 47 0.50 8.42 1.14
C ALA A 47 -0.50 8.69 -0.01
N GLN A 48 -1.79 8.51 0.26
CA GLN A 48 -2.86 8.86 -0.69
C GLN A 48 -2.88 10.37 -0.98
N LEU A 49 -2.71 11.21 0.04
CA LEU A 49 -2.59 12.67 -0.12
C LEU A 49 -1.36 13.06 -0.95
N ALA A 50 -0.25 12.33 -0.82
CA ALA A 50 0.97 12.52 -1.57
C ALA A 50 0.88 12.05 -3.04
N GLY A 51 -0.26 11.49 -3.47
CA GLY A 51 -0.49 11.09 -4.85
C GLY A 51 -0.04 9.67 -5.20
N VAL A 52 0.19 8.81 -4.20
CA VAL A 52 0.48 7.39 -4.44
C VAL A 52 -0.70 6.72 -5.17
N PRO A 53 -0.47 5.89 -6.20
CA PRO A 53 -1.55 5.24 -6.95
C PRO A 53 -2.52 4.45 -6.08
N ARG A 54 -3.80 4.48 -6.43
CA ARG A 54 -4.88 3.81 -5.67
C ARG A 54 -4.67 2.30 -5.56
N ASP A 55 -4.14 1.66 -6.59
CA ASP A 55 -3.86 0.23 -6.58
C ASP A 55 -2.78 -0.13 -5.56
N THR A 56 -1.73 0.70 -5.46
CA THR A 56 -0.66 0.56 -4.47
C THR A 56 -1.20 0.75 -3.05
N ILE A 57 -2.04 1.76 -2.82
CA ILE A 57 -2.68 1.99 -1.51
C ILE A 57 -3.55 0.79 -1.11
N ARG A 58 -4.29 0.20 -2.07
CA ARG A 58 -5.11 -1.00 -1.82
C ARG A 58 -4.26 -2.20 -1.43
N GLN A 59 -3.15 -2.44 -2.13
CA GLN A 59 -2.20 -3.52 -1.80
C GLN A 59 -1.58 -3.31 -0.42
N ALA A 60 -1.10 -2.09 -0.13
CA ALA A 60 -0.53 -1.75 1.17
C ALA A 60 -1.53 -1.92 2.32
N ARG A 61 -2.82 -1.62 2.09
CA ARG A 61 -3.89 -1.86 3.08
C ARG A 61 -4.09 -3.34 3.37
N ARG A 62 -4.07 -4.21 2.34
CA ARG A 62 -4.14 -5.67 2.53
C ARG A 62 -2.96 -6.19 3.34
N TYR A 63 -1.76 -5.76 2.99
CA TYR A 63 -0.53 -6.14 3.68
C TYR A 63 -0.51 -5.68 5.14
N LEU A 64 -1.00 -4.47 5.43
CA LEU A 64 -1.15 -3.97 6.80
C LEU A 64 -2.06 -4.88 7.63
N THR A 65 -3.21 -5.30 7.09
CA THR A 65 -4.11 -6.24 7.76
C THR A 65 -3.45 -7.59 8.04
N GLU A 66 -2.64 -8.10 7.11
CA GLU A 66 -1.86 -9.33 7.32
C GLU A 66 -0.85 -9.18 8.46
N LEU A 67 -0.11 -8.07 8.50
CA LEU A 67 0.84 -7.78 9.58
C LEU A 67 0.16 -7.63 10.95
N GLU A 68 -1.00 -6.97 11.01
CA GLU A 68 -1.78 -6.82 12.24
C GLU A 68 -2.29 -8.18 12.75
N ASN A 69 -2.74 -9.04 11.84
CA ASN A 69 -3.16 -10.41 12.17
C ASN A 69 -1.99 -11.29 12.64
N GLN A 70 -0.82 -11.16 12.01
CA GLN A 70 0.41 -11.85 12.44
C GLN A 70 0.85 -11.39 13.84
N ARG A 71 0.79 -10.08 14.13
CA ARG A 71 1.06 -9.54 15.48
C ARG A 71 0.06 -10.02 16.53
N ALA A 72 -1.21 -10.16 16.18
CA ALA A 72 -2.23 -10.68 17.10
C ALA A 72 -2.02 -12.17 17.45
N THR A 73 -1.44 -12.94 16.53
CA THR A 73 -1.18 -14.37 16.70
C THR A 73 0.19 -14.67 17.33
N GLN A 74 1.20 -13.83 17.06
CA GLN A 74 2.52 -13.94 17.65
C GLN A 74 2.65 -13.02 18.89
N HIS A 75 2.32 -13.55 20.07
CA HIS A 75 2.61 -12.93 21.37
C HIS A 75 4.12 -13.01 21.74
N GLY A 76 5.00 -12.76 20.79
CA GLY A 76 6.44 -12.83 20.96
C GLY A 76 7.09 -11.85 20.02
N GLN A 77 8.06 -11.10 20.54
CA GLN A 77 8.86 -10.09 19.88
C GLN A 77 9.54 -10.64 18.62
N GLY A 78 8.79 -10.74 17.52
CA GLY A 78 9.28 -11.01 16.20
C GLY A 78 9.88 -9.73 15.65
N ASP A 79 11.17 -9.78 15.34
CA ASP A 79 11.93 -8.70 14.73
C ASP A 79 11.21 -8.21 13.45
N LEU A 80 10.59 -7.04 13.53
CA LEU A 80 9.93 -6.38 12.40
C LEU A 80 10.89 -6.02 11.26
N PHE A 81 12.20 -6.06 11.54
CA PHE A 81 13.26 -5.84 10.56
C PHE A 81 13.87 -7.14 10.05
N ALA A 82 13.48 -8.30 10.60
CA ALA A 82 13.66 -9.59 9.94
C ALA A 82 12.60 -9.75 8.84
N VAL A 83 12.63 -8.81 7.90
CA VAL A 83 12.00 -8.98 6.59
C VAL A 83 12.79 -10.10 5.94
N THR A 84 12.35 -11.35 6.15
CA THR A 84 12.39 -12.28 5.03
C THR A 84 11.59 -11.57 3.95
N VAL A 85 12.30 -11.10 2.92
CA VAL A 85 11.69 -10.70 1.66
C VAL A 85 11.06 -11.98 1.14
N LEU A 86 9.88 -12.33 1.66
CA LEU A 86 8.94 -13.16 0.97
C LEU A 86 8.66 -12.34 -0.28
N GLU A 87 9.32 -12.74 -1.37
CA GLU A 87 9.13 -12.20 -2.70
C GLU A 87 7.62 -12.02 -2.85
N ALA A 88 7.18 -10.75 -2.81
CA ALA A 88 5.80 -10.44 -3.09
C ALA A 88 5.54 -11.07 -4.45
N GLU A 89 4.63 -12.06 -4.50
CA GLU A 89 4.24 -12.68 -5.76
C GLU A 89 3.97 -11.53 -6.73
N PRO A 90 4.72 -11.45 -7.84
CA PRO A 90 4.56 -10.35 -8.76
C PRO A 90 3.07 -10.28 -9.11
N PRO A 91 2.46 -9.09 -9.06
CA PRO A 91 1.03 -8.96 -9.36
C PRO A 91 0.77 -9.72 -10.65
N ALA A 92 -0.16 -10.67 -10.62
CA ALA A 92 -0.44 -11.55 -11.76
C ALA A 92 -0.45 -10.71 -13.02
N ALA A 93 0.55 -10.93 -13.89
CA ALA A 93 0.83 -10.00 -14.98
C ALA A 93 -0.43 -9.80 -15.81
N HIS A 94 -0.80 -8.54 -16.04
CA HIS A 94 -2.02 -8.22 -16.77
C HIS A 94 -1.98 -8.96 -18.12
N PRO A 95 -3.06 -9.63 -18.57
CA PRO A 95 -3.05 -10.43 -19.80
C PRO A 95 -2.48 -9.68 -21.01
N LEU A 96 -2.70 -8.36 -21.05
CA LEU A 96 -2.17 -7.45 -22.06
C LEU A 96 -0.64 -7.38 -22.08
N VAL A 97 0.02 -7.38 -20.92
CA VAL A 97 1.50 -7.35 -20.81
C VAL A 97 2.09 -8.63 -21.39
N GLN A 98 1.54 -9.79 -21.01
CA GLN A 98 1.96 -11.08 -21.58
C GLN A 98 1.75 -11.14 -23.09
N HIS A 99 0.64 -10.58 -23.59
CA HIS A 99 0.35 -10.55 -25.02
C HIS A 99 1.32 -9.66 -25.80
N VAL A 100 1.73 -8.53 -25.23
CA VAL A 100 2.70 -7.61 -25.84
C VAL A 100 4.11 -8.19 -25.84
N GLU A 101 4.53 -8.86 -24.76
CA GLU A 101 5.84 -9.51 -24.68
C GLU A 101 6.00 -10.66 -25.68
N ALA A 102 4.90 -11.35 -26.02
CA ALA A 102 4.92 -12.46 -26.98
C ALA A 102 4.92 -12.01 -28.45
N LEU A 103 4.73 -10.72 -28.74
CA LEU A 103 4.66 -10.20 -30.10
C LEU A 103 6.04 -9.90 -30.68
N ASN A 104 6.27 -10.31 -31.93
CA ASN A 104 7.40 -9.86 -32.73
C ASN A 104 6.93 -8.79 -33.73
N PRO A 105 7.21 -7.50 -33.50
CA PRO A 105 6.76 -6.42 -34.38
C PRO A 105 7.33 -6.50 -35.80
N ASP A 106 8.54 -7.05 -35.93
CA ASP A 106 9.29 -7.08 -37.19
C ASP A 106 8.71 -8.10 -38.19
N GLU A 107 7.87 -9.03 -37.72
CA GLU A 107 7.21 -10.04 -38.56
C GLU A 107 5.78 -9.66 -38.95
N LEU A 108 5.27 -8.51 -38.49
CA LEU A 108 3.89 -8.10 -38.74
C LEU A 108 3.75 -7.37 -40.07
N SER A 109 2.75 -7.77 -40.86
CA SER A 109 2.31 -6.93 -41.98
C SER A 109 1.60 -5.67 -41.46
N PRO A 110 1.56 -4.58 -42.23
CA PRO A 110 0.85 -3.35 -41.82
C PRO A 110 -0.64 -3.58 -41.48
N ARG A 111 -1.28 -4.56 -42.13
CA ARG A 111 -2.68 -4.91 -41.87
C ARG A 111 -2.83 -5.72 -40.58
N ASP A 112 -1.89 -6.62 -40.29
CA ASP A 112 -1.91 -7.43 -39.08
C ASP A 112 -1.59 -6.57 -37.86
N ALA A 113 -0.62 -5.65 -37.98
CA ALA A 113 -0.32 -4.65 -36.96
C ALA A 113 -1.55 -3.80 -36.61
N LEU A 114 -2.30 -3.34 -37.62
CA LEU A 114 -3.53 -2.58 -37.39
C LEU A 114 -4.60 -3.42 -36.67
N SER A 115 -4.72 -4.69 -37.04
CA SER A 115 -5.68 -5.62 -36.41
C SER A 115 -5.31 -5.88 -34.95
N LEU A 116 -4.03 -6.06 -34.66
CA LEU A 116 -3.46 -6.19 -33.32
C LEU A 116 -3.73 -4.96 -32.44
N ILE A 117 -3.62 -3.74 -32.97
CA ILE A 117 -3.95 -2.52 -32.21
C ILE A 117 -5.41 -2.54 -31.75
N TYR A 118 -6.34 -3.00 -32.59
CA TYR A 118 -7.75 -3.13 -32.20
C TYR A 118 -7.98 -4.22 -31.14
N GLU A 119 -7.25 -5.34 -31.21
CA GLU A 119 -7.31 -6.40 -30.21
C GLU A 119 -6.75 -5.95 -28.86
N LEU A 120 -5.58 -5.31 -28.85
CA LEU A 120 -4.98 -4.75 -27.63
C LEU A 120 -5.89 -3.70 -26.98
N LYS A 121 -6.58 -2.87 -27.79
CA LYS A 121 -7.57 -1.91 -27.27
C LYS A 121 -8.76 -2.60 -26.59
N LYS A 122 -9.23 -3.74 -27.11
CA LYS A 122 -10.28 -4.54 -26.47
C LYS A 122 -9.80 -5.15 -25.16
N LEU A 123 -8.59 -5.72 -25.13
CA LEU A 123 -7.99 -6.28 -23.93
C LEU A 123 -7.74 -5.22 -22.84
N ALA A 124 -7.42 -3.97 -23.23
CA ALA A 124 -7.22 -2.86 -22.30
C ALA A 124 -8.53 -2.39 -21.64
N LEU A 125 -9.66 -2.54 -22.33
CA LEU A 125 -10.99 -2.13 -21.88
C LEU A 125 -11.72 -3.22 -21.07
N ALA A 126 -11.20 -4.45 -21.04
CA ALA A 126 -11.82 -5.59 -20.38
C ALA A 126 -11.56 -5.65 -18.85
N ASN A 127 -11.30 -4.50 -18.21
CA ASN A 127 -10.94 -4.37 -16.80
C ASN A 127 -12.07 -3.74 -15.98
#